data_AF-A0AA40D9T2-F1
#
_entry.id   AF-A0AA40D9T2-F1
#
_cell.length_a   1.000
_cell.length_b   1.000
_cell.length_c   1.000
_cell.angle_alpha   90.00
_cell.angle_beta   90.00
_cell.angle_gamma   90.00
#
_symmetry.space_group_name_H-M   'P 1'
#
loop_
_entity.id
_entity.type
_entity.pdbx_description
1 polymer ?
#
loop_
_entity_poly.entity_id
_entity_poly.type
_entity_poly.pdbx_seq_one_letter_code
_entity_poly.pdbx_strand_id
1 'polypeptide(L)'
;MPSSPNDDNNNNKKQANLSRIRTNQRLSRARRKEYIASLEARLRQHEERGVQATLEIQLAARRVAEENKKLRELLGKVGVSEAGIRDYLQQHQPQHQQQQQPSHHPRAATATTKPPCNNCKEQTHPHPGERLQEKDRDAEPNECSMAADLISLITGANTNQVRVTLGCAPGRNCDVDEEAIEKTITRLKSSVSS
;
A
#
# COMPACT_ATOMS: atom_id res chain seq x y z
N MET A 1 -7.67 -68.72 23.61
CA MET A 1 -6.40 -68.14 23.12
C MET A 1 -6.41 -66.67 23.51
N PRO A 2 -5.58 -66.22 24.47
CA PRO A 2 -5.52 -64.81 24.82
C PRO A 2 -4.85 -64.05 23.66
N SER A 3 -5.44 -62.93 23.25
CA SER A 3 -4.84 -62.01 22.27
C SER A 3 -3.44 -61.60 22.75
N SER A 4 -2.48 -61.59 21.82
CA SER A 4 -1.10 -61.25 22.13
C SER A 4 -1.01 -59.79 22.64
N PRO A 5 -0.40 -59.50 23.80
CA PRO A 5 -0.37 -58.17 24.42
C PRO A 5 0.19 -57.04 23.53
N ASN A 6 0.88 -57.41 22.44
CA ASN A 6 1.48 -56.48 21.49
C ASN A 6 0.47 -55.85 20.52
N ASP A 7 -0.66 -56.51 20.23
CA ASP A 7 -1.66 -56.01 19.28
C ASP A 7 -2.49 -54.85 19.87
N ASP A 8 -2.82 -54.93 21.16
CA ASP A 8 -3.55 -53.88 21.88
C ASP A 8 -2.73 -52.59 22.01
N ASN A 9 -1.43 -52.71 22.25
CA ASN A 9 -0.51 -51.57 22.33
C ASN A 9 -0.38 -50.85 20.97
N ASN A 10 -0.35 -51.61 19.87
CA ASN A 10 -0.29 -51.05 18.52
C ASN A 10 -1.60 -50.33 18.14
N ASN A 11 -2.75 -50.90 18.51
CA ASN A 11 -4.05 -50.28 18.29
C ASN A 11 -4.24 -48.97 19.09
N ASN A 12 -3.79 -48.93 20.35
CA ASN A 12 -3.80 -47.71 21.16
C ASN A 12 -2.92 -46.61 20.55
N LYS A 13 -1.73 -46.95 20.04
CA LYS A 13 -0.85 -46.00 19.33
C LYS A 13 -1.50 -45.46 18.05
N LYS A 14 -2.18 -46.32 17.28
CA LYS A 14 -2.94 -45.90 16.08
C LYS A 14 -4.09 -44.96 16.45
N GLN A 15 -4.86 -45.26 17.50
CA GLN A 15 -5.95 -44.41 17.97
C GLN A 15 -5.44 -43.05 18.47
N ALA A 16 -4.33 -43.02 19.22
CA ALA A 16 -3.69 -41.78 19.66
C ALA A 16 -3.15 -40.94 18.49
N ASN A 17 -2.63 -41.59 17.43
CA ASN A 17 -2.19 -40.89 16.23
C ASN A 17 -3.38 -40.29 15.47
N LEU A 18 -4.45 -41.07 15.28
CA LEU A 18 -5.68 -40.60 14.62
C LEU A 18 -6.34 -39.43 15.37
N SER A 19 -6.38 -39.48 16.71
CA SER A 19 -6.90 -38.37 17.51
C SER A 19 -6.05 -37.11 17.33
N ARG A 20 -4.72 -37.23 17.35
CA ARG A 20 -3.77 -36.13 17.10
C ARG A 20 -3.89 -35.54 15.70
N ILE A 21 -4.08 -36.37 14.67
CA ILE A 21 -4.30 -35.91 13.30
C ILE A 21 -5.60 -35.10 13.21
N ARG A 22 -6.69 -35.58 13.81
CA ARG A 22 -7.98 -34.88 13.84
C ARG A 22 -7.89 -33.53 14.56
N THR A 23 -7.24 -33.47 15.72
CA THR A 23 -7.08 -32.21 16.46
C THR A 23 -6.21 -31.22 15.69
N ASN A 24 -5.08 -31.65 15.12
CA ASN A 24 -4.26 -30.80 14.27
C ASN A 24 -5.00 -30.31 13.03
N GLN A 25 -5.80 -31.16 12.40
CA GLN A 25 -6.63 -30.77 11.27
C GLN A 25 -7.66 -29.72 11.67
N ARG A 26 -8.30 -29.87 12.83
CA ARG A 26 -9.24 -28.90 13.39
C ARG A 26 -8.54 -27.56 13.67
N LEU A 27 -7.36 -27.59 14.30
CA LEU A 27 -6.58 -26.40 14.62
C LEU A 27 -6.08 -25.68 13.36
N SER A 28 -5.61 -26.42 12.37
CA SER A 28 -5.19 -25.85 11.07
C SER A 28 -6.38 -25.19 10.36
N ARG A 29 -7.56 -25.83 10.35
CA ARG A 29 -8.78 -25.25 9.80
C ARG A 29 -9.21 -24.00 10.58
N ALA A 30 -9.10 -24.00 11.92
CA ALA A 30 -9.41 -22.85 12.75
C ALA A 30 -8.47 -21.67 12.46
N ARG A 31 -7.15 -21.89 12.48
CA ARG A 31 -6.15 -20.86 12.13
C ARG A 31 -6.35 -20.31 10.73
N ARG A 32 -6.68 -21.15 9.75
CA ARG A 32 -6.97 -20.70 8.38
C ARG A 32 -8.22 -19.82 8.33
N LYS A 33 -9.29 -20.18 9.06
CA LYS A 33 -10.50 -19.36 9.16
C LYS A 33 -10.20 -18.00 9.80
N GLU A 34 -9.45 -17.99 10.91
CA GLU A 34 -9.04 -16.75 11.59
C GLU A 34 -8.19 -15.86 10.69
N TYR A 35 -7.24 -16.45 9.95
CA TYR A 35 -6.41 -15.72 8.99
C TYR A 35 -7.22 -15.13 7.83
N ILE A 36 -8.15 -15.90 7.26
CA ILE A 36 -9.04 -15.37 6.21
C ILE A 36 -9.91 -14.24 6.75
N ALA A 37 -10.49 -14.42 7.94
CA ALA A 37 -11.31 -13.38 8.57
C ALA A 37 -10.51 -12.09 8.86
N SER A 38 -9.25 -12.20 9.26
CA SER A 38 -8.39 -11.04 9.49
C SER A 38 -8.02 -10.33 8.19
N LEU A 39 -7.78 -11.07 7.10
CA LEU A 39 -7.57 -10.50 5.77
C LEU A 39 -8.81 -9.77 5.27
N GLU A 40 -10.00 -10.38 5.38
CA GLU A 40 -11.26 -9.76 5.00
C GLU A 40 -11.54 -8.49 5.81
N ALA A 41 -11.23 -8.49 7.12
CA ALA A 41 -11.37 -7.31 7.97
C ALA A 41 -10.43 -6.18 7.55
N ARG A 42 -9.17 -6.49 7.23
CA ARG A 42 -8.22 -5.50 6.70
C ARG A 42 -8.67 -4.93 5.36
N LEU A 43 -9.17 -5.79 4.46
CA LEU A 43 -9.68 -5.35 3.16
C LEU A 43 -10.83 -4.35 3.32
N ARG A 44 -11.83 -4.68 4.15
CA ARG A 44 -12.94 -3.75 4.46
C ARG A 44 -12.44 -2.43 5.02
N GLN A 45 -11.48 -2.47 5.95
CA GLN A 45 -10.91 -1.24 6.52
C GLN A 45 -10.18 -0.38 5.47
N HIS A 46 -9.53 -0.99 4.48
CA HIS A 46 -8.91 -0.25 3.38
C HIS A 46 -9.96 0.33 2.43
N GLU A 47 -11.02 -0.41 2.12
CA GLU A 47 -12.14 0.07 1.30
C GLU A 47 -12.85 1.26 1.96
N GLU A 48 -13.18 1.16 3.24
CA GLU A 48 -13.79 2.24 4.02
C GLU A 48 -12.90 3.49 4.06
N ARG A 49 -11.59 3.31 4.33
CA ARG A 49 -10.63 4.41 4.31
C ARG A 49 -10.49 5.04 2.92
N GLY A 50 -10.50 4.26 1.85
CA GLY A 50 -10.46 4.77 0.48
C GLY A 50 -11.68 5.62 0.12
N VAL A 51 -12.86 5.21 0.58
CA VAL A 51 -14.11 5.98 0.43
C VAL A 51 -14.04 7.29 1.24
N GLN A 52 -13.61 7.22 2.51
CA GLN A 52 -13.49 8.40 3.35
C GLN A 52 -12.48 9.41 2.79
N ALA A 53 -11.30 8.94 2.39
CA ALA A 53 -10.27 9.81 1.80
C ALA A 53 -10.76 10.51 0.54
N THR A 54 -11.49 9.81 -0.32
CA THR A 54 -12.08 10.39 -1.54
C THR A 54 -13.12 11.45 -1.21
N LEU A 55 -13.96 11.22 -0.19
CA LEU A 55 -14.95 12.19 0.26
C LEU A 55 -14.28 13.46 0.81
N GLU A 56 -13.24 13.32 1.63
CA GLU A 56 -12.49 14.45 2.20
C GLU A 56 -11.86 15.31 1.09
N ILE A 57 -11.25 14.68 0.07
CA ILE A 57 -10.71 15.37 -1.09
C ILE A 57 -11.81 16.11 -1.87
N GLN A 58 -12.97 15.48 -2.09
CA GLN A 58 -14.08 16.13 -2.79
C GLN A 58 -14.63 17.34 -2.03
N LEU A 59 -14.73 17.25 -0.71
CA LEU A 59 -15.16 18.36 0.14
C LEU A 59 -14.14 19.50 0.14
N ALA A 60 -12.85 19.18 0.21
CA ALA A 60 -11.77 20.16 0.10
C ALA A 60 -11.79 20.86 -1.26
N ALA A 61 -11.94 20.10 -2.36
CA ALA A 61 -12.05 20.63 -3.72
C ALA A 61 -13.25 21.57 -3.87
N ARG A 62 -14.41 21.23 -3.28
CA ARG A 62 -15.59 22.11 -3.28
C ARG A 62 -15.31 23.41 -2.54
N ARG A 63 -14.70 23.35 -1.36
CA ARG A 63 -14.34 24.54 -0.57
C ARG A 63 -13.40 25.46 -1.35
N VAL A 64 -12.37 24.90 -1.96
CA VAL A 64 -11.41 25.64 -2.80
C VAL A 64 -12.11 26.27 -4.01
N ALA A 65 -13.06 25.57 -4.64
CA ALA A 65 -13.83 26.12 -5.76
C ALA A 65 -14.69 27.32 -5.33
N GLU A 66 -15.36 27.23 -4.17
CA GLU A 66 -16.16 28.34 -3.63
C GLU A 66 -15.29 29.54 -3.24
N GLU A 67 -14.13 29.30 -2.62
CA GLU A 67 -13.17 30.35 -2.30
C GLU A 67 -12.63 31.02 -3.56
N ASN A 68 -12.21 30.23 -4.55
CA ASN A 68 -11.76 30.75 -5.85
C ASN A 68 -12.84 31.58 -6.55
N LYS A 69 -14.11 31.18 -6.45
CA LYS A 69 -15.23 31.97 -6.98
C LYS A 69 -15.29 33.34 -6.29
N LYS A 70 -15.26 33.37 -4.96
CA LYS A 70 -15.28 34.64 -4.20
C LYS A 70 -14.06 35.52 -4.49
N LEU A 71 -12.88 34.91 -4.65
CA LEU A 71 -11.66 35.62 -5.03
C LEU A 71 -11.77 36.24 -6.44
N ARG A 72 -12.29 35.49 -7.42
CA ARG A 72 -12.55 36.01 -8.78
C ARG A 72 -13.55 37.17 -8.76
N GLU A 73 -14.62 37.05 -7.98
CA GLU A 73 -15.59 38.12 -7.79
C GLU A 73 -14.95 39.38 -7.16
N LEU A 74 -14.07 39.20 -6.18
CA LEU A 74 -13.33 40.30 -5.56
C LEU A 74 -12.37 40.98 -6.55
N LEU A 75 -11.63 40.19 -7.33
CA LEU A 75 -10.73 40.70 -8.38
C LEU A 75 -11.51 41.48 -9.44
N GLY A 76 -12.70 41.01 -9.80
CA GLY A 76 -13.63 41.73 -10.67
C GLY A 76 -14.00 43.11 -10.12
N LYS A 77 -14.26 43.23 -8.82
CA LYS A 77 -14.53 44.52 -8.15
C LYS A 77 -13.34 45.47 -8.15
N VAL A 78 -12.12 44.93 -8.14
CA VAL A 78 -10.86 45.71 -8.22
C VAL A 78 -10.52 46.12 -9.67
N GLY A 79 -11.28 45.63 -10.66
CA GLY A 79 -11.13 45.99 -12.07
C GLY A 79 -10.34 44.97 -12.90
N VAL A 80 -10.02 43.81 -12.33
CA VAL A 80 -9.40 42.71 -13.08
C VAL A 80 -10.49 41.96 -13.86
N SER A 81 -10.35 41.85 -15.18
CA SER A 81 -11.33 41.15 -16.01
C SER A 81 -11.19 39.63 -15.89
N GLU A 82 -12.31 38.92 -16.02
CA GLU A 82 -12.31 37.44 -16.00
C GLU A 82 -11.43 36.85 -17.13
N ALA A 83 -11.32 37.55 -18.26
CA ALA A 83 -10.41 37.18 -19.34
C ALA A 83 -8.94 37.26 -18.92
N GLY A 84 -8.52 38.35 -18.26
CA GLY A 84 -7.16 38.50 -17.75
C GLY A 84 -6.80 37.43 -16.71
N ILE A 85 -7.75 37.04 -15.86
CA ILE A 85 -7.55 35.93 -14.90
C ILE A 85 -7.36 34.60 -15.63
N ARG A 86 -8.16 34.31 -16.67
CA ARG A 86 -8.03 33.08 -17.46
C ARG A 86 -6.69 33.00 -18.18
N ASP A 87 -6.28 34.08 -18.85
CA ASP A 87 -5.03 34.14 -19.59
C ASP A 87 -3.84 33.94 -18.65
N TYR A 88 -3.87 34.57 -17.48
CA TYR A 88 -2.84 34.41 -16.44
C TYR A 88 -2.74 32.95 -15.95
N LEU A 89 -3.87 32.29 -15.69
CA LEU A 89 -3.89 30.89 -15.26
C LEU A 89 -3.45 29.92 -16.36
N GLN A 90 -3.76 30.22 -17.62
CA GLN A 90 -3.31 29.40 -18.75
C GLN A 90 -1.79 29.51 -18.95
N GLN A 91 -1.21 30.70 -18.76
CA GLN A 91 0.23 30.92 -18.82
C GLN A 91 0.99 30.21 -17.68
N HIS A 92 0.35 30.04 -16.52
CA HIS A 92 0.97 29.48 -15.31
C HIS A 92 0.40 28.09 -14.94
N GLN A 93 -0.21 27.39 -15.89
CA GLN A 93 -0.72 26.05 -15.64
C GLN A 93 0.46 25.11 -15.28
N PRO A 94 0.48 24.49 -14.09
CA PRO A 94 1.49 23.50 -13.78
C PRO A 94 1.34 22.34 -14.77
N GLN A 95 2.43 21.97 -15.46
CA GLN A 95 2.46 20.82 -16.34
C GLN A 95 2.35 19.54 -15.51
N HIS A 96 1.12 19.13 -15.21
CA HIS A 96 0.85 17.83 -14.65
C HIS A 96 1.03 16.77 -15.75
N GLN A 97 2.17 16.09 -15.71
CA GLN A 97 2.35 14.83 -16.41
C GLN A 97 1.22 13.89 -15.98
N GLN A 98 0.49 13.38 -16.97
CA GLN A 98 -0.59 12.42 -16.79
C GLN A 98 -0.06 11.23 -15.99
N GLN A 99 -0.41 11.16 -14.70
CA GLN A 99 -0.35 9.89 -13.98
C GLN A 99 -1.38 8.98 -14.64
N GLN A 100 -0.85 7.98 -15.34
CA GLN A 100 -1.61 6.90 -15.95
C GLN A 100 -2.51 6.29 -14.87
N GLN A 101 -3.81 6.33 -15.11
CA GLN A 101 -4.75 5.51 -14.34
C GLN A 101 -4.37 4.04 -14.58
N PRO A 102 -4.29 3.18 -13.54
CA PRO A 102 -4.22 1.75 -13.75
C PRO A 102 -5.51 1.32 -14.42
N SER A 103 -5.41 0.91 -15.68
CA SER A 103 -6.53 0.44 -16.46
C SER A 103 -6.97 -0.94 -15.95
N HIS A 104 -7.92 -0.96 -15.01
CA HIS A 104 -8.61 -2.18 -14.62
C HIS A 104 -9.51 -2.64 -15.76
N HIS A 105 -8.94 -3.41 -16.68
CA HIS A 105 -9.71 -4.13 -17.69
C HIS A 105 -10.42 -5.30 -16.99
N PRO A 106 -11.77 -5.38 -17.03
CA PRO A 106 -12.45 -6.59 -16.61
C PRO A 106 -12.21 -7.64 -17.70
N ARG A 107 -11.23 -8.53 -17.51
CA ARG A 107 -11.06 -9.66 -18.42
C ARG A 107 -12.19 -10.66 -18.18
N ALA A 108 -13.12 -10.66 -19.12
CA ALA A 108 -14.23 -11.59 -19.21
C ALA A 108 -13.78 -13.05 -19.14
N ALA A 109 -14.59 -13.84 -18.44
CA ALA A 109 -14.47 -15.28 -18.32
C ALA A 109 -14.59 -15.97 -19.69
N THR A 110 -13.65 -16.86 -19.99
CA THR A 110 -13.89 -18.01 -20.86
C THR A 110 -13.29 -19.26 -20.21
N ALA A 111 -14.16 -20.23 -20.02
CA ALA A 111 -13.86 -21.57 -19.52
C ALA A 111 -13.22 -22.43 -20.62
N THR A 112 -12.82 -23.66 -20.22
CA THR A 112 -12.30 -24.79 -21.04
C THR A 112 -10.80 -24.63 -21.38
N THR A 113 -9.86 -25.50 -21.02
CA THR A 113 -9.89 -26.97 -20.96
C THR A 113 -8.69 -27.45 -20.12
N LYS A 114 -8.87 -28.49 -19.29
CA LYS A 114 -7.76 -29.21 -18.63
C LYS A 114 -6.94 -30.00 -19.66
N PRO A 115 -5.62 -30.14 -19.43
CA PRO A 115 -4.93 -31.40 -19.68
C PRO A 115 -4.29 -31.97 -18.41
N PRO A 116 -4.02 -33.29 -18.36
CA PRO A 116 -3.58 -33.99 -17.15
C PRO A 116 -2.06 -33.96 -17.05
N CYS A 117 -1.51 -33.54 -15.91
CA CYS A 117 -0.17 -33.95 -15.53
C CYS A 117 -0.27 -35.04 -14.46
N ASN A 118 -0.10 -36.28 -14.90
CA ASN A 118 0.26 -37.39 -14.03
C ASN A 118 1.67 -37.16 -13.51
N ASN A 119 1.89 -37.51 -12.24
CA ASN A 119 3.17 -37.61 -11.55
C ASN A 119 3.59 -36.38 -10.71
N CYS A 120 2.81 -36.04 -9.69
CA CYS A 120 3.32 -35.33 -8.52
C CYS A 120 3.98 -36.35 -7.57
N LYS A 121 5.30 -36.51 -7.64
CA LYS A 121 6.08 -37.04 -6.52
C LYS A 121 6.58 -35.87 -5.69
N GLU A 122 6.08 -35.83 -4.47
CA GLU A 122 6.54 -35.01 -3.38
C GLU A 122 8.02 -35.28 -3.09
N GLN A 123 8.83 -34.22 -2.93
CA GLN A 123 10.05 -34.27 -2.15
C GLN A 123 10.41 -32.90 -1.59
N THR A 124 10.78 -32.95 -0.32
CA THR A 124 10.91 -31.91 0.68
C THR A 124 12.34 -31.36 0.81
N HIS A 125 12.46 -30.02 0.86
CA HIS A 125 13.48 -29.18 1.55
C HIS A 125 14.98 -29.34 1.20
N PRO A 126 15.89 -28.48 1.72
CA PRO A 126 16.09 -27.06 1.45
C PRO A 126 17.50 -26.81 0.84
N HIS A 127 17.75 -25.71 0.13
CA HIS A 127 19.13 -25.27 -0.11
C HIS A 127 19.28 -23.73 -0.06
N PRO A 128 20.33 -23.20 0.59
CA PRO A 128 20.60 -21.78 0.72
C PRO A 128 21.47 -21.25 -0.44
N GLY A 129 21.41 -19.95 -0.64
CA GLY A 129 22.48 -19.18 -1.28
C GLY A 129 22.33 -18.95 -2.78
N GLU A 130 21.33 -18.19 -3.20
CA GLU A 130 21.40 -17.48 -4.48
C GLU A 130 22.12 -16.14 -4.28
N ARG A 131 23.44 -16.16 -4.48
CA ARG A 131 24.18 -14.97 -4.90
C ARG A 131 23.98 -14.84 -6.40
N LEU A 132 22.87 -14.24 -6.82
CA LEU A 132 22.80 -13.63 -8.14
C LEU A 132 23.43 -12.25 -8.01
N GLN A 133 24.54 -12.08 -8.73
CA GLN A 133 25.21 -10.82 -8.93
C GLN A 133 24.26 -9.90 -9.70
N GLU A 134 23.57 -9.02 -9.00
CA GLU A 134 22.95 -7.87 -9.65
C GLU A 134 24.04 -6.81 -9.86
N LYS A 135 24.57 -6.85 -11.09
CA LYS A 135 25.39 -5.81 -11.68
C LYS A 135 24.75 -4.44 -11.44
N ASP A 136 25.63 -3.49 -11.16
CA ASP A 136 25.39 -2.05 -11.19
C ASP A 136 24.30 -1.68 -12.20
N ARG A 137 23.09 -1.39 -11.70
CA ARG A 137 22.16 -0.52 -12.39
C ARG A 137 22.27 0.82 -11.71
N ASP A 138 22.57 1.80 -12.55
CA ASP A 138 22.72 3.20 -12.23
C ASP A 138 21.65 3.67 -11.25
N ALA A 139 22.07 4.46 -10.26
CA ALA A 139 21.21 5.04 -9.23
C ALA A 139 19.89 5.56 -9.81
N GLU A 140 18.80 4.83 -9.58
CA GLU A 140 17.45 5.35 -9.75
C GLU A 140 17.34 6.60 -8.87
N PRO A 141 17.17 7.78 -9.45
CA PRO A 141 17.09 8.97 -8.65
C PRO A 141 15.72 8.96 -7.96
N ASN A 142 15.76 9.10 -6.63
CA ASN A 142 14.79 9.85 -5.81
C ASN A 142 13.76 9.05 -5.00
N GLU A 143 14.19 8.31 -3.97
CA GLU A 143 13.27 7.90 -2.90
C GLU A 143 13.12 9.02 -1.85
N CYS A 144 14.22 9.43 -1.19
CA CYS A 144 14.15 10.55 -0.25
C CYS A 144 13.84 11.91 -0.90
N SER A 145 14.38 12.21 -2.09
CA SER A 145 14.09 13.51 -2.74
C SER A 145 12.61 13.62 -3.10
N MET A 146 12.01 12.53 -3.61
CA MET A 146 10.58 12.49 -3.95
C MET A 146 9.72 12.52 -2.68
N ALA A 147 10.09 11.77 -1.64
CA ALA A 147 9.41 11.81 -0.34
C ALA A 147 9.43 13.23 0.25
N ALA A 148 10.56 13.94 0.15
CA ALA A 148 10.69 15.30 0.65
C ALA A 148 9.80 16.29 -0.09
N ASP A 149 9.70 16.19 -1.41
CA ASP A 149 8.84 17.04 -2.23
C ASP A 149 7.34 16.76 -1.97
N LEU A 150 6.96 15.49 -1.83
CA LEU A 150 5.58 15.10 -1.51
C LEU A 150 5.16 15.58 -0.11
N ILE A 151 6.01 15.40 0.89
CA ILE A 151 5.73 15.86 2.26
C ILE A 151 5.71 17.39 2.33
N SER A 152 6.60 18.07 1.58
CA SER A 152 6.59 19.53 1.43
C SER A 152 5.22 20.03 0.94
N LEU A 153 4.64 19.36 -0.06
CA LEU A 153 3.30 19.69 -0.57
C LEU A 153 2.18 19.47 0.47
N ILE A 154 2.26 18.40 1.26
CA ILE A 154 1.23 18.03 2.26
C ILE A 154 1.29 18.91 3.52
N THR A 155 2.49 19.34 3.90
CA THR A 155 2.75 20.03 5.17
C THR A 155 2.94 21.54 5.01
N GLY A 156 3.23 22.02 3.80
CA GLY A 156 3.63 23.40 3.53
C GLY A 156 5.03 23.75 4.03
N ALA A 157 5.80 22.78 4.55
CA ALA A 157 7.15 22.97 5.06
C ALA A 157 8.19 23.03 3.93
N ASN A 158 9.35 23.65 4.18
CA ASN A 158 10.40 23.74 3.16
C ASN A 158 11.00 22.36 2.84
N THR A 159 11.22 22.04 1.56
CA THR A 159 11.80 20.75 1.12
C THR A 159 13.12 20.41 1.84
N ASN A 160 14.00 21.37 2.09
CA ASN A 160 15.25 21.12 2.83
C ASN A 160 15.00 20.77 4.29
N GLN A 161 14.00 21.39 4.92
CA GLN A 161 13.59 21.07 6.29
C GLN A 161 13.02 19.65 6.38
N VAL A 162 12.24 19.24 5.39
CA VAL A 162 11.72 17.88 5.28
C VAL A 162 12.84 16.87 5.12
N ARG A 163 13.81 17.12 4.23
CA ARG A 163 14.97 16.23 4.02
C ARG A 163 15.77 16.01 5.30
N VAL A 164 16.03 17.09 6.05
CA VAL A 164 16.73 16.99 7.34
C VAL A 164 15.90 16.18 8.35
N THR A 165 14.58 16.35 8.35
CA THR A 165 13.68 15.62 9.26
C THR A 165 13.60 14.13 8.92
N LEU A 166 13.66 13.79 7.63
CA LEU A 166 13.77 12.41 7.12
C LEU A 166 15.17 11.81 7.35
N GLY A 167 16.15 12.59 7.82
CA GLY A 167 17.52 12.12 8.05
C GLY A 167 18.38 12.04 6.78
N CYS A 168 17.95 12.66 5.69
CA CYS A 168 18.64 12.57 4.40
C CYS A 168 19.74 13.62 4.27
N ALA A 169 20.93 13.20 3.82
CA ALA A 169 22.06 14.09 3.56
C ALA A 169 22.02 14.68 2.13
N PRO A 170 22.61 15.87 1.89
CA PRO A 170 22.77 16.41 0.55
C PRO A 170 23.62 15.46 -0.31
N GLY A 171 23.15 15.10 -1.50
CA GLY A 171 23.89 14.25 -2.45
C GLY A 171 23.89 12.75 -2.15
N ARG A 172 23.15 12.27 -1.14
CA ARG A 172 22.86 10.84 -0.95
C ARG A 172 21.36 10.60 -0.84
N ASN A 173 20.85 9.64 -1.61
CA ASN A 173 19.50 9.13 -1.44
C ASN A 173 19.56 7.99 -0.41
N CYS A 174 18.76 8.07 0.64
CA CYS A 174 18.49 6.95 1.55
C CYS A 174 17.06 6.46 1.33
N ASP A 175 16.86 5.18 1.63
CA ASP A 175 15.56 4.54 1.64
C ASP A 175 14.72 5.13 2.80
N VAL A 176 13.47 5.44 2.52
CA VAL A 176 12.56 6.11 3.46
C VAL A 176 11.35 5.22 3.69
N ASP A 177 11.34 4.53 4.82
CA ASP A 177 10.22 3.68 5.21
C ASP A 177 8.93 4.49 5.44
N GLU A 178 7.77 3.85 5.23
CA GLU A 178 6.44 4.43 5.42
C GLU A 178 6.26 5.05 6.82
N GLU A 179 6.83 4.43 7.87
CA GLU A 179 6.77 4.93 9.25
C GLU A 179 7.53 6.27 9.42
N ALA A 180 8.64 6.47 8.69
CA ALA A 180 9.42 7.71 8.74
C ALA A 180 8.66 8.86 8.07
N ILE A 181 7.91 8.57 7.00
CA ILE A 181 7.04 9.53 6.30
C ILE A 181 5.93 10.02 7.22
N GLU A 182 5.19 9.11 7.85
CA GLU A 182 4.05 9.45 8.73
C GLU A 182 4.49 10.28 9.94
N LYS A 183 5.60 9.90 10.60
CA LYS A 183 6.18 10.65 11.73
C LYS A 183 6.59 12.07 11.30
N THR A 184 7.19 12.20 10.13
CA THR A 184 7.65 13.48 9.60
C THR A 184 6.48 14.41 9.27
N ILE A 185 5.44 13.90 8.59
CA ILE A 185 4.22 14.66 8.30
C ILE A 185 3.57 15.17 9.59
N THR A 186 3.43 14.30 10.58
CA THR A 186 2.80 14.64 11.87
C THR A 186 3.57 15.74 12.59
N ARG A 187 4.90 15.59 12.66
CA ARG A 187 5.80 16.56 13.31
C ARG A 187 5.77 17.93 12.63
N LEU A 188 5.83 17.97 11.30
CA LEU A 188 5.84 19.24 10.56
C LEU A 188 4.49 19.94 10.60
N LYS A 189 3.37 19.21 10.51
CA LYS A 189 2.02 19.79 10.67
C LYS A 189 1.81 20.45 12.03
N SER A 190 2.32 19.85 13.11
CA SER A 190 2.26 20.46 14.44
C SER A 190 3.09 21.73 14.58
N SER A 191 4.19 21.84 13.84
CA SER A 191 5.10 22.98 13.90
C SER A 191 4.62 24.20 13.10
N VAL A 192 3.78 24.00 12.09
CA VAL A 192 3.24 25.09 11.24
C VAL A 192 1.91 25.63 11.79
N SER A 193 1.23 24.86 12.65
CA SER A 193 -0.05 25.25 13.27
C SER A 193 0.09 25.91 14.65
N SER A 194 1.32 26.15 15.11
CA SER A 194 1.65 26.87 16.35
C SER A 194 2.23 28.24 16.02
#